data_AF-A0A6M8UHR8-F1
#
_entry.id   AF-A0A6M8UHR8-F1
#
_cell.length_a   1.000
_cell.length_b   1.000
_cell.length_c   1.000
_cell.angle_alpha   90.00
_cell.angle_beta   90.00
_cell.angle_gamma   90.00
#
_symmetry.space_group_name_H-M   'P 1'
#
loop_
_entity.id
_entity.type
_entity.pdbx_description
1 polymer ?
#
loop_
_entity_poly.entity_id
_entity_poly.type
_entity_poly.pdbx_seq_one_letter_code
_entity_poly.pdbx_strand_id
1 'polypeptide(L)'
;MKIAKKTLFYSLFFVSVIFIIVYGLIVLLRPTEIITVYQSDSFSRILVKNPPLTDRAKIAWWQKNQEILKNQYHVPQPEASYGSWNVSVWNIGNGFKEREESTFLDFFPTSQRCFDEIKATKNCINYDRVITIVKTVNGITRFSIKNRNYTQLTNGEIVRRKDD
;
A
#
# COMPACT_ATOMS: atom_id res chain seq x y z
N MET A 1 -39.42 12.28 -34.21
CA MET A 1 -39.13 12.46 -32.77
C MET A 1 -38.44 11.27 -32.08
N LYS A 2 -38.74 9.99 -32.40
CA LYS A 2 -38.09 8.82 -31.75
C LYS A 2 -36.60 8.65 -32.06
N ILE A 3 -36.17 8.97 -33.29
CA ILE A 3 -34.77 8.83 -33.73
C ILE A 3 -33.86 9.82 -32.98
N ALA A 4 -34.27 11.08 -32.89
CA ALA A 4 -33.54 12.12 -32.14
C ALA A 4 -33.33 11.76 -30.65
N LYS A 5 -34.32 11.15 -30.00
CA LYS A 5 -34.21 10.66 -28.61
C LYS A 5 -33.22 9.50 -28.46
N LYS A 6 -33.14 8.59 -29.45
CA LYS A 6 -32.16 7.50 -29.47
C LYS A 6 -30.74 8.04 -29.64
N THR A 7 -30.50 8.94 -30.59
CA THR A 7 -29.19 9.60 -30.76
C THR A 7 -28.77 10.42 -29.53
N LEU A 8 -29.71 11.12 -28.88
CA LEU A 8 -29.44 11.84 -27.63
C LEU A 8 -29.05 10.87 -26.50
N PHE A 9 -29.74 9.74 -26.38
CA PHE A 9 -29.43 8.71 -25.39
C PHE A 9 -28.05 8.07 -25.63
N TYR A 10 -27.69 7.73 -26.87
CA TYR A 10 -26.37 7.21 -27.20
C TYR A 10 -25.25 8.23 -26.94
N SER A 11 -25.50 9.51 -27.24
CA SER A 11 -24.56 10.59 -26.93
C SER A 11 -24.32 10.73 -25.43
N LEU A 12 -25.37 10.72 -24.60
CA LEU A 12 -25.25 10.80 -23.14
C LEU A 12 -24.52 9.58 -22.57
N PHE A 13 -24.81 8.39 -23.09
CA PHE A 13 -24.10 7.17 -22.71
C PHE A 13 -22.61 7.25 -23.04
N PHE A 14 -22.26 7.70 -24.24
CA PHE A 14 -20.86 7.83 -24.66
C PHE A 14 -20.10 8.85 -23.80
N VAL A 15 -20.72 10.00 -23.52
CA VAL A 15 -20.16 11.02 -22.61
C VAL A 15 -19.93 10.44 -21.21
N SER A 16 -20.89 9.70 -20.67
CA SER A 16 -20.75 9.03 -19.36
C SER A 16 -19.57 8.05 -19.33
N VAL A 17 -19.42 7.22 -20.37
CA VAL A 17 -18.28 6.28 -20.49
C VAL A 17 -16.95 7.03 -20.53
N ILE A 18 -16.85 8.14 -21.28
CA ILE A 18 -15.65 8.97 -21.30
C ILE A 18 -15.33 9.51 -19.90
N PHE A 19 -16.32 10.04 -19.18
CA PHE A 19 -16.12 10.54 -17.82
C PHE A 19 -15.59 9.45 -16.88
N ILE A 20 -16.13 8.24 -16.96
CA ILE A 20 -15.66 7.08 -16.16
C ILE A 20 -14.20 6.74 -16.49
N ILE A 21 -13.85 6.70 -17.78
CA ILE A 21 -12.47 6.40 -18.22
C ILE A 21 -11.50 7.48 -17.74
N VAL A 22 -11.84 8.76 -17.94
CA VAL A 22 -11.01 9.89 -17.50
C VAL A 22 -10.83 9.87 -15.99
N TYR A 23 -11.89 9.65 -15.23
CA TYR A 23 -11.82 9.54 -13.77
C TYR A 23 -10.94 8.35 -13.34
N GLY A 24 -11.11 7.19 -13.97
CA GLY A 24 -10.28 6.01 -13.70
C GLY A 24 -8.80 6.26 -13.97
N LEU A 25 -8.47 6.94 -15.08
CA LEU A 25 -7.10 7.33 -15.41
C LEU A 25 -6.52 8.30 -14.39
N ILE A 26 -7.28 9.30 -13.95
CA ILE A 26 -6.85 10.23 -12.90
C ILE A 26 -6.51 9.45 -11.62
N VAL A 27 -7.36 8.51 -11.20
CA VAL A 27 -7.13 7.70 -9.99
C VAL A 27 -5.89 6.82 -10.15
N LEU A 28 -5.68 6.20 -11.32
CA LEU A 28 -4.53 5.35 -11.60
C LEU A 28 -3.19 6.11 -11.68
N LEU A 29 -3.22 7.36 -12.13
CA LEU A 29 -2.03 8.20 -12.32
C LEU A 29 -1.68 9.07 -11.12
N ARG A 30 -2.50 9.05 -10.06
CA ARG A 30 -2.21 9.81 -8.83
C ARG A 30 -0.88 9.34 -8.23
N PRO A 31 0.04 10.27 -7.92
CA PRO A 31 1.28 9.91 -7.25
C PRO A 31 0.97 9.40 -5.84
N THR A 32 1.73 8.38 -5.44
CA THR A 32 1.70 7.89 -4.06
C THR A 32 2.56 8.81 -3.20
N GLU A 33 1.95 9.44 -2.21
CA GLU A 33 2.59 10.40 -1.30
C GLU A 33 2.99 9.69 0.00
N ILE A 34 4.21 9.92 0.49
CA ILE A 34 4.65 9.44 1.80
C ILE A 34 4.23 10.48 2.85
N ILE A 35 3.38 10.07 3.79
CA ILE A 35 2.85 10.96 4.82
C ILE A 35 3.76 10.96 6.05
N THR A 36 4.16 9.79 6.51
CA THR A 36 5.05 9.64 7.67
C THR A 36 5.69 8.26 7.68
N VAL A 37 6.81 8.14 8.40
CA VAL A 37 7.56 6.90 8.57
C VAL A 37 7.82 6.70 10.05
N TYR A 38 7.44 5.54 10.57
CA TYR A 38 7.78 5.08 11.92
C TYR A 38 8.81 3.98 11.84
N GLN A 39 9.80 4.01 12.73
CA GLN A 39 10.88 3.03 12.77
C GLN A 39 11.00 2.48 14.19
N SER A 40 11.23 1.17 14.30
CA SER A 40 11.50 0.46 15.54
C SER A 40 12.43 -0.70 15.21
N ASP A 41 13.69 -0.62 15.63
CA ASP A 41 14.72 -1.61 15.34
C ASP A 41 14.81 -1.93 13.83
N SER A 42 14.72 -3.20 13.46
CA SER A 42 14.74 -3.66 12.07
C SER A 42 13.39 -3.53 11.35
N PHE A 43 12.39 -2.90 11.98
CA PHE A 43 11.06 -2.66 11.43
C PHE A 43 10.85 -1.21 11.04
N SER A 44 10.33 -0.99 9.83
CA SER A 44 9.86 0.30 9.36
C SER A 44 8.40 0.23 8.91
N ARG A 45 7.61 1.23 9.28
CA ARG A 45 6.21 1.41 8.92
C ARG A 45 6.07 2.71 8.14
N ILE A 46 5.75 2.61 6.85
CA ILE A 46 5.56 3.76 5.97
C ILE A 46 4.06 3.98 5.79
N LEU A 47 3.56 5.16 6.12
CA LEU A 47 2.19 5.56 5.80
C LEU A 47 2.19 6.35 4.51
N VAL A 48 1.34 5.92 3.57
CA VAL A 48 1.20 6.55 2.26
C VAL A 48 -0.23 6.92 1.95
N LYS A 49 -0.42 7.90 1.08
CA LYS A 49 -1.70 8.27 0.48
C LYS A 49 -1.68 7.92 -1.00
N ASN A 50 -2.83 7.51 -1.55
CA ASN A 50 -2.99 7.08 -2.93
C ASN A 50 -1.99 5.96 -3.34
N PRO A 51 -1.99 4.81 -2.64
CA PRO A 51 -1.09 3.70 -2.99
C PRO A 51 -1.40 3.15 -4.38
N PRO A 52 -0.43 2.52 -5.06
CA PRO A 52 -0.68 1.89 -6.35
C PRO A 52 -1.68 0.75 -6.22
N LEU A 53 -2.57 0.59 -7.20
CA LEU A 53 -3.70 -0.35 -7.12
C LEU A 53 -3.27 -1.80 -7.36
N THR A 54 -2.35 -2.04 -8.30
CA THR A 54 -1.93 -3.39 -8.69
C THR A 54 -0.67 -3.83 -7.97
N ASP A 55 -0.50 -5.14 -7.79
CA ASP A 55 0.67 -5.70 -7.10
C ASP A 55 1.97 -5.33 -7.79
N ARG A 56 2.00 -5.38 -9.13
CA ARG A 56 3.15 -4.94 -9.92
C ARG A 56 3.47 -3.47 -9.68
N ALA A 57 2.45 -2.61 -9.64
CA ALA A 57 2.67 -1.19 -9.40
C ALA A 57 3.13 -0.89 -7.96
N LYS A 58 2.67 -1.66 -6.97
CA LYS A 58 3.14 -1.54 -5.57
C LYS A 58 4.61 -1.92 -5.43
N ILE A 59 5.03 -3.01 -6.07
CA ILE A 59 6.43 -3.45 -6.06
C ILE A 59 7.30 -2.46 -6.84
N ALA A 60 6.84 -1.99 -8.01
CA ALA A 60 7.54 -0.99 -8.80
C ALA A 60 7.69 0.34 -8.04
N TRP A 61 6.65 0.76 -7.31
CA TRP A 61 6.74 1.93 -6.43
C TRP A 61 7.81 1.74 -5.36
N TRP A 62 7.85 0.58 -4.69
CA TRP A 62 8.89 0.29 -3.71
C TRP A 62 10.29 0.40 -4.35
N GLN A 63 10.52 -0.28 -5.48
CA GLN A 63 11.81 -0.28 -6.19
C GLN A 63 12.23 1.14 -6.60
N LYS A 64 11.31 1.93 -7.16
CA LYS A 64 11.59 3.30 -7.62
C LYS A 64 11.94 4.25 -6.46
N ASN A 65 11.37 4.03 -5.28
CA ASN A 65 11.53 4.94 -4.14
C ASN A 65 12.63 4.51 -3.16
N GLN A 66 13.35 3.40 -3.40
CA GLN A 66 14.35 2.90 -2.45
C GLN A 66 15.42 3.94 -2.10
N GLU A 67 15.90 4.70 -3.08
CA GLU A 67 16.94 5.71 -2.86
C GLU A 67 16.41 6.86 -1.99
N ILE A 68 15.22 7.39 -2.32
CA ILE A 68 14.56 8.46 -1.54
C ILE A 68 14.28 7.97 -0.11
N LEU A 69 13.75 6.77 0.03
CA LEU A 69 13.45 6.14 1.33
C LEU A 69 14.71 5.98 2.17
N LYS A 70 15.83 5.59 1.57
CA LYS A 70 17.11 5.45 2.25
C LYS A 70 17.67 6.81 2.68
N ASN A 71 17.68 7.79 1.77
CA ASN A 71 18.37 9.05 1.99
C ASN A 71 17.59 10.00 2.90
N GLN A 72 16.26 10.03 2.79
CA GLN A 72 15.43 10.97 3.55
C GLN A 72 14.88 10.36 4.84
N TYR A 73 14.55 9.07 4.81
CA TYR A 73 13.85 8.40 5.91
C TYR A 73 14.69 7.30 6.58
N HIS A 74 15.91 7.04 6.09
CA HIS A 74 16.78 5.96 6.60
C HIS A 74 16.11 4.58 6.56
N VAL A 75 15.28 4.32 5.54
CA VAL A 75 14.58 3.04 5.34
C VAL A 75 15.19 2.27 4.16
N PRO A 76 15.41 0.95 4.27
CA PRO A 76 15.20 0.12 5.46
C PRO A 76 16.28 0.36 6.53
N GLN A 77 15.99 -0.05 7.77
CA GLN A 77 16.98 -0.18 8.85
C GLN A 77 17.38 -1.65 8.99
N PRO A 78 18.52 -2.09 8.41
CA PRO A 78 19.02 -3.43 8.61
C PRO A 78 19.42 -3.65 10.06
N GLU A 79 19.07 -4.80 10.60
CA GLU A 79 19.59 -5.26 11.89
C GLU A 79 21.13 -5.34 11.83
N ALA A 80 21.80 -4.83 12.86
CA ALA A 80 23.25 -4.68 12.87
C ALA A 80 24.01 -6.01 12.70
N SER A 81 23.50 -7.11 13.26
CA SER A 81 24.18 -8.41 13.29
C SER A 81 23.99 -9.22 12.01
N TYR A 82 22.79 -9.23 11.43
CA TYR A 82 22.44 -10.15 10.33
C TYR A 82 21.90 -9.45 9.08
N GLY A 83 21.75 -8.12 9.11
CA GLY A 83 21.29 -7.31 7.98
C GLY A 83 19.83 -7.55 7.55
N SER A 84 19.06 -8.31 8.32
CA SER A 84 17.62 -8.52 8.12
C SER A 84 16.84 -7.25 8.40
N TRP A 85 15.75 -7.06 7.68
CA TRP A 85 14.82 -5.95 7.91
C TRP A 85 13.43 -6.23 7.39
N ASN A 86 12.46 -5.50 7.92
CA ASN A 86 11.05 -5.58 7.57
C ASN A 86 10.47 -4.19 7.37
N VAL A 87 9.94 -3.93 6.19
CA VAL A 87 9.22 -2.70 5.85
C VAL A 87 7.77 -3.03 5.58
N SER A 88 6.84 -2.35 6.23
CA SER A 88 5.41 -2.44 5.92
C SER A 88 4.87 -1.09 5.49
N VAL A 89 4.13 -1.09 4.38
CA VAL A 89 3.52 0.12 3.80
C VAL A 89 2.01 0.06 4.02
N TRP A 90 1.45 1.16 4.52
CA TRP A 90 0.07 1.29 4.96
C TRP A 90 -0.62 2.44 4.25
N ASN A 91 -1.86 2.22 3.81
CA ASN A 91 -2.67 3.29 3.24
C ASN A 91 -3.34 4.09 4.36
N ILE A 92 -3.08 5.40 4.41
CA ILE A 92 -3.71 6.28 5.39
C ILE A 92 -5.21 6.50 5.09
N GLY A 93 -5.66 6.27 3.86
CA GLY A 93 -7.05 6.44 3.46
C GLY A 93 -7.57 7.85 3.79
N ASN A 94 -8.59 7.91 4.66
CA ASN A 94 -9.24 9.15 5.08
C ASN A 94 -8.52 9.88 6.24
N GLY A 95 -7.36 9.39 6.69
CA GLY A 95 -6.65 9.96 7.84
C GLY A 95 -6.71 9.09 9.09
N PHE A 96 -6.21 9.65 10.18
CA PHE A 96 -6.27 9.02 11.49
C PHE A 96 -7.68 9.11 12.09
N LYS A 97 -8.09 8.03 12.75
CA LYS A 97 -9.33 7.89 13.51
C LYS A 97 -9.03 7.37 14.91
N GLU A 98 -10.03 7.48 15.77
CA GLU A 98 -9.97 6.95 17.13
C GLU A 98 -10.02 5.43 17.10
N ARG A 99 -9.43 4.83 18.13
CA ARG A 99 -9.46 3.39 18.34
C ARG A 99 -10.92 2.95 18.53
N GLU A 100 -11.36 1.99 17.73
CA GLU A 100 -12.63 1.30 18.00
C GLU A 100 -12.49 0.51 19.31
N GLU A 101 -13.47 0.64 20.22
CA GLU A 101 -13.49 -0.15 21.46
C GLU A 101 -13.53 -1.63 21.13
N SER A 102 -12.60 -2.41 21.69
CA SER A 102 -12.59 -3.85 21.50
C SER A 102 -13.77 -4.47 22.24
N THR A 103 -14.78 -4.94 21.52
CA THR A 103 -15.86 -5.75 22.07
C THR A 103 -15.39 -7.20 22.24
N PHE A 104 -16.02 -7.94 23.17
CA PHE A 104 -15.71 -9.36 23.44
C PHE A 104 -15.82 -10.28 22.20
N LEU A 105 -16.43 -9.80 21.11
CA LEU A 105 -16.56 -10.49 19.82
C LEU A 105 -15.38 -10.22 18.84
N ASP A 106 -14.41 -9.37 19.22
CA ASP A 106 -13.24 -8.99 18.40
C ASP A 106 -12.12 -10.04 18.39
N PHE A 107 -12.49 -11.32 18.43
CA PHE A 107 -11.56 -12.43 18.15
C PHE A 107 -11.05 -12.42 16.70
N PHE A 108 -11.67 -11.59 15.84
CA PHE A 108 -11.25 -11.34 14.47
C PHE A 108 -10.30 -10.13 14.40
N PRO A 109 -9.31 -10.13 13.49
CA PRO A 109 -8.38 -9.01 13.35
C PRO A 109 -9.15 -7.70 13.19
N THR A 110 -8.86 -6.74 14.05
CA THR A 110 -9.54 -5.44 14.09
C THR A 110 -9.49 -4.78 12.71
N SER A 111 -10.57 -4.09 12.35
CA SER A 111 -10.69 -3.33 11.10
C SER A 111 -9.69 -2.16 11.00
N GLN A 112 -8.84 -2.00 12.03
CA GLN A 112 -7.95 -0.87 12.25
C GLN A 112 -6.51 -1.32 12.50
N ARG A 113 -5.57 -0.42 12.19
CA ARG A 113 -4.20 -0.47 12.66
C ARG A 113 -3.91 0.80 13.46
N CYS A 114 -3.47 0.64 14.70
CA CYS A 114 -3.04 1.76 15.55
C CYS A 114 -1.51 1.86 15.61
N PHE A 115 -1.01 3.08 15.80
CA PHE A 115 0.40 3.40 15.93
C PHE A 115 0.62 3.97 17.32
N ASP A 116 1.19 3.17 18.22
CA ASP A 116 1.41 3.55 19.62
C ASP A 116 2.43 4.70 19.76
N GLU A 117 3.22 4.96 18.72
CA GLU A 117 4.12 6.12 18.64
C GLU A 117 3.37 7.45 18.61
N ILE A 118 2.10 7.44 18.21
CA ILE A 118 1.25 8.63 18.17
C ILE A 118 0.50 8.73 19.49
N LYS A 119 0.85 9.75 20.29
CA LYS A 119 0.25 10.02 21.61
C LYS A 119 -1.16 10.62 21.56
N ALA A 120 -1.67 10.95 20.38
CA ALA A 120 -3.01 11.52 20.21
C ALA A 120 -4.11 10.44 20.32
N THR A 121 -5.32 10.85 20.70
CA THR A 121 -6.51 9.96 20.74
C THR A 121 -6.83 9.34 19.37
N LYS A 122 -6.54 10.09 18.30
CA LYS A 122 -6.60 9.62 16.90
C LYS A 122 -5.25 9.08 16.46
N ASN A 123 -4.99 7.81 16.72
CA ASN A 123 -3.75 7.13 16.34
C ASN A 123 -3.96 5.89 15.46
N CYS A 124 -5.19 5.63 15.01
CA CYS A 124 -5.51 4.45 14.22
C CYS A 124 -5.88 4.81 12.78
N ILE A 125 -5.62 3.90 11.84
CA ILE A 125 -6.06 3.96 10.44
C ILE A 125 -6.88 2.70 10.14
N ASN A 126 -7.60 2.68 9.01
CA ASN A 126 -8.20 1.43 8.52
C ASN A 126 -7.10 0.38 8.25
N TYR A 127 -7.41 -0.88 8.47
CA TYR A 127 -6.51 -1.98 8.14
C TYR A 127 -6.41 -2.14 6.61
N ASP A 128 -5.54 -1.36 5.99
CA ASP A 128 -5.25 -1.43 4.56
C ASP A 128 -3.73 -1.49 4.34
N ARG A 129 -3.20 -2.72 4.43
CA ARG A 129 -1.78 -3.01 4.17
C ARG A 129 -1.52 -3.04 2.67
N VAL A 130 -0.69 -2.12 2.20
CA VAL A 130 -0.35 -1.99 0.78
C VAL A 130 0.59 -3.11 0.36
N ILE A 131 1.72 -3.23 1.05
CA ILE A 131 2.78 -4.21 0.78
C ILE A 131 3.66 -4.38 2.03
N THR A 132 4.14 -5.60 2.26
CA THR A 132 5.21 -5.88 3.22
C THR A 132 6.44 -6.35 2.44
N ILE A 133 7.60 -5.79 2.74
CA ILE A 133 8.88 -6.16 2.15
C ILE A 133 9.80 -6.64 3.26
N VAL A 134 10.31 -7.86 3.12
CA VAL A 134 11.22 -8.45 4.10
C VAL A 134 12.50 -8.86 3.40
N LYS A 135 13.65 -8.46 3.93
CA LYS A 135 14.93 -9.06 3.58
C LYS A 135 15.33 -10.02 4.68
N THR A 136 15.47 -11.30 4.32
CA THR A 136 15.90 -12.33 5.25
C THR A 136 17.41 -12.26 5.51
N VAL A 137 17.86 -12.93 6.57
CA VAL A 137 19.28 -13.09 6.90
C VAL A 137 20.10 -13.69 5.75
N ASN A 138 19.48 -14.55 4.93
CA ASN A 138 20.11 -15.15 3.74
C ASN A 138 20.13 -14.20 2.52
N GLY A 139 19.77 -12.93 2.70
CA GLY A 139 19.76 -11.91 1.65
C GLY A 139 18.55 -11.96 0.71
N ILE A 140 17.61 -12.89 0.91
CA ILE A 140 16.43 -13.05 0.05
C ILE A 140 15.42 -11.95 0.35
N THR A 141 15.01 -11.20 -0.68
CA THR A 141 13.95 -10.20 -0.55
C THR A 141 12.60 -10.80 -0.93
N ARG A 142 11.61 -10.62 -0.07
CA ARG A 142 10.25 -11.16 -0.21
C ARG A 142 9.24 -10.03 -0.13
N PHE A 143 8.22 -10.09 -0.97
CA PHE A 143 7.10 -9.16 -0.96
C PHE A 143 5.82 -9.90 -0.61
N SER A 144 5.01 -9.35 0.28
CA SER A 144 3.70 -9.88 0.65
C SER A 144 2.63 -8.82 0.43
N ILE A 145 1.64 -9.13 -0.40
CA ILE A 145 0.53 -8.25 -0.76
C ILE A 145 -0.77 -9.04 -0.59
N LYS A 146 -1.56 -8.67 0.42
CA LYS A 146 -2.71 -9.48 0.87
C LYS A 146 -2.28 -10.94 1.12
N ASN A 147 -2.83 -11.89 0.37
CA ASN A 147 -2.51 -13.32 0.47
C ASN A 147 -1.50 -13.77 -0.59
N ARG A 148 -0.90 -12.85 -1.35
CA ARG A 148 0.01 -13.15 -2.45
C ARG A 148 1.44 -12.85 -2.03
N ASN A 149 2.33 -13.81 -2.26
CA ASN A 149 3.74 -13.71 -1.91
C ASN A 149 4.61 -13.74 -3.17
N TYR A 150 5.64 -12.90 -3.18
CA TYR A 150 6.61 -12.78 -4.26
C TYR A 150 8.02 -12.87 -3.67
N THR A 151 8.97 -13.35 -4.48
CA THR A 151 10.38 -13.44 -4.10
C THR A 151 11.24 -12.82 -5.18
N GLN A 152 12.18 -11.97 -4.77
CA GLN A 152 13.20 -11.46 -5.66
C GLN A 152 14.34 -12.47 -5.77
N LEU A 153 14.61 -12.91 -7.00
CA LEU A 153 15.72 -13.77 -7.34
C LEU A 153 17.03 -12.97 -7.40
N THR A 154 18.16 -13.68 -7.45
CA THR A 154 19.50 -13.07 -7.51
C THR A 154 19.73 -12.24 -8.77
N ASN A 155 19.07 -12.58 -9.88
CA ASN A 155 19.07 -11.81 -11.13
C ASN A 155 18.20 -10.54 -11.06
N GLY A 156 17.54 -10.26 -9.93
CA GLY A 156 16.64 -9.13 -9.73
C GLY A 156 15.19 -9.38 -10.16
N GLU A 157 14.89 -10.51 -10.79
CA GLU A 157 13.54 -10.89 -11.21
C GLU A 157 12.64 -11.17 -10.00
N ILE A 158 11.36 -10.81 -10.10
CA ILE A 158 10.39 -10.99 -9.03
C ILE A 158 9.34 -12.02 -9.47
N VAL A 159 9.36 -13.18 -8.81
CA VAL A 159 8.47 -14.30 -9.13
C VAL A 159 7.42 -14.46 -8.05
N ARG A 160 6.16 -14.67 -8.46
CA ARG A 160 5.07 -15.02 -7.54
C ARG A 160 5.29 -16.45 -7.04
N ARG A 161 5.33 -16.64 -5.72
CA ARG A 161 5.31 -18.00 -5.15
C ARG A 161 3.93 -18.61 -5.37
N LYS A 162 3.90 -19.88 -5.78
CA LYS A 162 2.68 -20.67 -5.67
C LYS A 162 2.41 -20.90 -4.20
N ASP A 163 1.15 -20.82 -3.82
CA ASP A 163 0.73 -21.19 -2.47
C ASP A 163 0.90 -22.71 -2.39
N ASP A 164 1.69 -23.18 -1.41
CA ASP A 164 1.85 -24.62 -1.11
C ASP A 164 0.57 -25.19 -0.49
#